data_AF-A0A965LRG8-F1
#
_entry.id   AF-A0A965LRG8-F1
#
_cell.length_a   1.000
_cell.length_b   1.000
_cell.length_c   1.000
_cell.angle_alpha   90.00
_cell.angle_beta   90.00
_cell.angle_gamma   90.00
#
_symmetry.space_group_name_H-M   'P 1'
#
loop_
_entity.id
_entity.type
_entity.pdbx_description
1 polymer ?
#
loop_
_entity_poly.entity_id
_entity_poly.type
_entity_poly.pdbx_seq_one_letter_code
_entity_poly.pdbx_strand_id
1 'polypeptide(L)'
;MEGEPRRDRRSIPKRFTRSEILVGMESTFATYQAAGNKETARRELVDRMRETSTRYFSGTEEASEMESVVDDMDRMLRDDDVAFCERMADRLAEVFERMYEEGDRGTEFDDRLRGLEREDRHRIVEKANGVPLSPEWMLYGNLGDDAVFRLHVAAGFTLGATEKMRDLRAGMRELARRVARDPAFEHVRRIEGTSWIVGEHPEFIAKLGFHVAERDLTDEEKSDHFAGEKRKVRSSWMSRDELLAQYGEK
;
A
#
# COMPACT_ATOMS: atom_id res chain seq x y z
N MET A 1 -47.91 -9.21 -5.61
CA MET A 1 -46.67 -8.40 -5.55
C MET A 1 -45.74 -9.12 -4.60
N GLU A 2 -44.88 -9.97 -5.14
CA GLU A 2 -43.77 -10.53 -4.39
C GLU A 2 -42.79 -9.37 -4.17
N GLY A 3 -42.61 -8.96 -2.92
CA GLY A 3 -41.63 -7.94 -2.58
C GLY A 3 -40.25 -8.51 -2.90
N GLU A 4 -39.52 -7.86 -3.79
CA GLU A 4 -38.11 -8.18 -4.02
C GLU A 4 -37.39 -8.25 -2.67
N PRO A 5 -36.58 -9.30 -2.43
CA PRO A 5 -35.81 -9.39 -1.20
C PRO A 5 -34.96 -8.13 -1.11
N ARG A 6 -35.18 -7.33 -0.06
CA ARG A 6 -34.33 -6.20 0.27
C ARG A 6 -32.90 -6.73 0.35
N ARG A 7 -32.10 -6.45 -0.68
CA ARG A 7 -30.67 -6.75 -0.66
C ARG A 7 -30.10 -6.07 0.58
N ASP A 8 -29.48 -6.87 1.45
CA ASP A 8 -28.88 -6.37 2.68
C ASP A 8 -27.88 -5.27 2.30
N ARG A 9 -28.14 -4.03 2.73
CA ARG A 9 -27.24 -2.91 2.49
C ARG A 9 -25.89 -3.24 3.10
N ARG A 10 -24.87 -3.39 2.25
CA ARG A 10 -23.51 -3.69 2.71
C ARG A 10 -22.98 -2.46 3.43
N SER A 11 -22.54 -2.62 4.66
CA SER A 11 -21.90 -1.52 5.40
C SER A 11 -20.64 -1.06 4.67
N ILE A 12 -20.49 0.26 4.51
CA ILE A 12 -19.27 0.85 3.97
C ILE A 12 -18.05 0.38 4.79
N PRO A 13 -16.99 -0.15 4.13
CA PRO A 13 -15.76 -0.50 4.82
C PRO A 13 -15.19 0.72 5.55
N LYS A 14 -14.70 0.51 6.79
CA LYS A 14 -14.19 1.61 7.65
C LYS A 14 -13.23 2.56 6.91
N ARG A 15 -12.34 2.00 6.08
CA ARG A 15 -11.34 2.71 5.26
C ARG A 15 -11.91 3.73 4.27
N PHE A 16 -13.20 3.61 3.93
CA PHE A 16 -13.90 4.53 3.03
C PHE A 16 -14.86 5.47 3.77
N THR A 17 -14.88 5.41 5.11
CA THR A 17 -15.63 6.40 5.91
C THR A 17 -14.90 7.73 5.90
N ARG A 18 -15.67 8.83 5.98
CA ARG A 18 -15.14 10.20 6.12
C ARG A 18 -14.00 10.31 7.14
N SER A 19 -14.17 9.69 8.30
CA SER A 19 -13.18 9.77 9.40
C SER A 19 -11.82 9.21 9.03
N GLU A 20 -11.76 8.06 8.35
CA GLU A 20 -10.49 7.46 7.92
C GLU A 20 -9.90 8.20 6.72
N ILE A 21 -10.75 8.70 5.82
CA ILE A 21 -10.31 9.52 4.68
C ILE A 21 -9.67 10.82 5.18
N LEU A 22 -10.28 11.49 6.16
CA LEU A 22 -9.74 12.73 6.74
C LEU A 22 -8.34 12.52 7.31
N VAL A 23 -8.13 11.47 8.10
CA VAL A 23 -6.80 11.12 8.64
C VAL A 23 -5.77 10.92 7.52
N GLY A 24 -6.17 10.24 6.44
CA GLY A 24 -5.31 10.07 5.26
C GLY A 24 -4.99 11.40 4.56
N MET A 25 -5.97 12.29 4.43
CA MET A 25 -5.80 13.61 3.83
C MET A 25 -4.90 14.51 4.66
N GLU A 26 -5.05 14.53 5.98
CA GLU A 26 -4.19 15.30 6.89
C GLU A 26 -2.72 14.87 6.78
N SER A 27 -2.47 13.56 6.76
CA SER A 27 -1.10 13.03 6.59
C SER A 27 -0.50 13.41 5.24
N THR A 28 -1.31 13.33 4.17
CA THR A 28 -0.88 13.68 2.82
C THR A 28 -0.59 15.18 2.70
N PHE A 29 -1.48 16.01 3.25
CA PHE A 29 -1.36 17.46 3.23
C PHE A 29 -0.18 17.95 4.08
N ALA A 30 0.08 17.35 5.24
CA ALA A 30 1.26 17.65 6.04
C ALA A 30 2.56 17.36 5.27
N THR A 31 2.60 16.26 4.52
CA THR A 31 3.75 15.92 3.66
C THR A 31 3.94 16.95 2.56
N TYR A 32 2.84 17.37 1.93
CA TYR A 32 2.83 18.45 0.93
C TYR A 32 3.31 19.79 1.50
N GLN A 33 2.83 20.19 2.68
CA GLN A 33 3.22 21.45 3.33
C GLN A 33 4.69 21.47 3.75
N ALA A 34 5.25 20.31 4.10
CA ALA A 34 6.67 20.17 4.44
C ALA A 34 7.61 20.17 3.22
N ALA A 35 7.07 20.15 2.00
CA ALA A 35 7.88 20.07 0.79
C ALA A 35 8.65 21.38 0.53
N GLY A 36 9.96 21.26 0.25
CA GLY A 36 10.80 22.42 -0.10
C GLY A 36 10.41 23.10 -1.42
N ASN A 37 9.70 22.39 -2.31
CA ASN A 37 9.13 22.95 -3.54
C ASN A 37 7.67 22.52 -3.66
N LYS A 38 6.76 23.39 -3.20
CA LYS A 38 5.30 23.15 -3.19
C LYS A 38 4.74 22.86 -4.59
N GLU A 39 5.24 23.52 -5.64
CA GLU A 39 4.72 23.35 -6.99
C GLU A 39 5.08 21.98 -7.58
N THR A 40 6.29 21.50 -7.33
CA THR A 40 6.67 20.13 -7.70
C THR A 40 5.89 19.11 -6.88
N ALA A 41 5.79 19.30 -5.55
CA ALA A 41 5.04 18.39 -4.68
C ALA A 41 3.55 18.32 -5.03
N ARG A 42 2.94 19.45 -5.39
CA ARG A 42 1.56 19.51 -5.91
C ARG A 42 1.41 18.63 -7.14
N ARG A 43 2.23 18.87 -8.18
CA ARG A 43 2.14 18.13 -9.44
C ARG A 43 2.31 16.62 -9.23
N GLU A 44 3.30 16.22 -8.42
CA GLU A 44 3.52 14.81 -8.10
C GLU A 44 2.35 14.17 -7.34
N LEU A 45 1.74 14.90 -6.40
CA LEU A 45 0.56 14.42 -5.67
C LEU A 45 -0.64 14.29 -6.60
N VAL A 46 -0.91 15.30 -7.43
CA VAL A 46 -2.03 15.32 -8.38
C VAL A 46 -1.89 14.22 -9.42
N ASP A 47 -0.71 14.07 -10.03
CA ASP A 47 -0.42 13.01 -11.00
C ASP A 47 -0.66 11.62 -10.39
N ARG A 48 -0.20 11.41 -9.15
CA ARG A 48 -0.39 10.15 -8.41
C ARG A 48 -1.86 9.88 -8.13
N MET A 49 -2.61 10.89 -7.71
CA MET A 49 -4.04 10.73 -7.44
C MET A 49 -4.82 10.46 -8.73
N ARG A 50 -4.42 11.06 -9.86
CA ARG A 50 -5.00 10.78 -11.17
C ARG A 50 -4.70 9.35 -11.64
N GLU A 51 -3.46 8.88 -11.48
CA GLU A 51 -3.09 7.49 -11.78
C GLU A 51 -3.87 6.50 -10.91
N THR A 52 -3.97 6.79 -9.61
CA THR A 52 -4.70 5.99 -8.63
C THR A 52 -6.18 5.91 -8.96
N SER A 53 -6.80 7.06 -9.25
CA SER A 53 -8.18 7.17 -9.71
C SER A 53 -8.41 6.34 -10.97
N THR A 54 -7.56 6.52 -11.99
CA THR A 54 -7.65 5.77 -13.25
C THR A 54 -7.55 4.27 -13.00
N ARG A 55 -6.59 3.82 -12.19
CA ARG A 55 -6.40 2.39 -11.89
C ARG A 55 -7.64 1.77 -11.26
N TYR A 56 -8.24 2.44 -10.28
CA TYR A 56 -9.33 1.86 -9.49
C TYR A 56 -10.71 2.06 -10.09
N PHE A 57 -10.93 3.16 -10.81
CA PHE A 57 -12.25 3.55 -11.30
C PHE A 57 -12.37 3.51 -12.83
N SER A 58 -11.31 3.23 -13.60
CA SER A 58 -11.43 3.16 -15.07
C SER A 58 -12.51 2.18 -15.53
N GLY A 59 -13.44 2.65 -16.37
CA GLY A 59 -14.57 1.86 -16.84
C GLY A 59 -15.72 1.71 -15.83
N THR A 60 -15.71 2.49 -14.74
CA THR A 60 -16.85 2.62 -13.80
C THR A 60 -17.57 3.94 -14.03
N GLU A 61 -18.80 4.07 -13.51
CA GLU A 61 -19.57 5.32 -13.60
C GLU A 61 -18.92 6.44 -12.78
N GLU A 62 -18.21 6.08 -11.71
CA GLU A 62 -17.52 6.99 -10.80
C GLU A 62 -16.21 7.54 -11.36
N ALA A 63 -15.74 7.06 -12.52
CA ALA A 63 -14.48 7.49 -13.12
C ALA A 63 -14.42 9.02 -13.34
N SER A 64 -15.48 9.59 -13.91
CA SER A 64 -15.56 11.03 -14.21
C SER A 64 -15.66 11.88 -12.95
N GLU A 65 -16.34 11.37 -11.93
CA GLU A 65 -16.47 12.04 -10.65
C GLU A 65 -15.15 12.04 -9.88
N MET A 66 -14.45 10.91 -9.87
CA MET A 66 -13.12 10.82 -9.28
C MET A 66 -12.09 11.69 -10.01
N GLU A 67 -12.21 11.86 -11.33
CA GLU A 67 -11.42 12.85 -12.08
C GLU A 67 -11.71 14.27 -11.60
N SER A 68 -12.98 14.62 -11.43
CA SER A 68 -13.37 15.93 -10.89
C SER A 68 -12.89 16.15 -9.45
N VAL A 69 -12.85 15.09 -8.62
CA VAL A 69 -12.26 15.13 -7.27
C VAL A 69 -10.78 15.49 -7.34
N VAL A 70 -10.03 14.88 -8.26
CA VAL A 70 -8.61 15.17 -8.44
C VAL A 70 -8.37 16.59 -8.96
N ASP A 71 -9.21 17.10 -9.85
CA ASP A 71 -9.08 18.47 -10.38
C ASP A 71 -9.35 19.54 -9.31
N ASP A 72 -10.32 19.31 -8.43
CA ASP A 72 -10.53 20.23 -7.30
C ASP A 72 -9.44 20.11 -6.24
N MET A 73 -8.93 18.89 -6.00
CA MET A 73 -7.74 18.72 -5.16
C MET A 73 -6.59 19.59 -5.69
N ASP A 74 -6.37 19.56 -7.01
CA ASP A 74 -5.34 20.37 -7.64
C ASP A 74 -5.58 21.88 -7.44
N ARG A 75 -6.79 22.35 -7.73
CA ARG A 75 -7.17 23.75 -7.52
C ARG A 75 -6.94 24.19 -6.08
N MET A 76 -7.41 23.41 -5.11
CA MET A 76 -7.29 23.75 -3.69
C MET A 76 -5.85 23.76 -3.18
N LEU A 77 -4.99 22.87 -3.69
CA LEU A 77 -3.57 22.90 -3.39
C LEU A 77 -2.87 24.13 -3.98
N ARG A 78 -3.28 24.62 -5.16
CA ARG A 78 -2.74 25.87 -5.74
C ARG A 78 -3.13 27.09 -4.91
N ASP A 79 -4.34 27.07 -4.35
CA ASP A 79 -4.90 28.18 -3.57
C ASP A 79 -4.47 28.15 -2.09
N ASP A 80 -3.61 27.19 -1.69
CA ASP A 80 -3.20 26.96 -0.28
C ASP A 80 -4.42 26.89 0.67
N ASP A 81 -5.47 26.18 0.24
CA ASP A 81 -6.77 26.14 0.90
C ASP A 81 -6.70 25.53 2.31
N VAL A 82 -7.01 26.32 3.33
CA VAL A 82 -6.97 25.89 4.74
C VAL A 82 -8.01 24.80 5.08
N ALA A 83 -9.07 24.68 4.29
CA ALA A 83 -10.11 23.66 4.44
C ALA A 83 -9.90 22.49 3.47
N PHE A 84 -8.70 22.33 2.91
CA PHE A 84 -8.33 21.24 1.99
C PHE A 84 -8.73 19.86 2.53
N CYS A 85 -8.25 19.50 3.72
CA CYS A 85 -8.42 18.15 4.26
C CYS A 85 -9.90 17.81 4.48
N GLU A 86 -10.66 18.72 5.10
CA GLU A 86 -12.08 18.52 5.38
C GLU A 86 -12.91 18.38 4.11
N ARG A 87 -12.77 19.30 3.15
CA ARG A 87 -13.56 19.28 1.91
C ARG A 87 -13.21 18.09 1.01
N MET A 88 -11.94 17.70 0.95
CA MET A 88 -11.56 16.50 0.21
C MET A 88 -12.09 15.23 0.88
N ALA A 89 -12.10 15.19 2.21
CA ALA A 89 -12.66 14.06 2.95
C ALA A 89 -14.17 13.94 2.78
N ASP A 90 -14.91 15.04 2.87
CA ASP A 90 -16.34 15.09 2.61
C ASP A 90 -16.66 14.55 1.23
N ARG A 91 -16.00 15.09 0.21
CA ARG A 91 -16.31 14.76 -1.17
C ARG A 91 -15.98 13.30 -1.52
N LEU A 92 -14.84 12.79 -1.07
CA LEU A 92 -14.51 11.38 -1.26
C LEU A 92 -15.48 10.47 -0.49
N ALA A 93 -15.87 10.85 0.73
CA ALA A 93 -16.85 10.09 1.51
C ALA A 93 -18.20 10.04 0.80
N GLU A 94 -18.69 11.14 0.25
CA GLU A 94 -19.94 11.18 -0.52
C GLU A 94 -19.92 10.22 -1.72
N VAL A 95 -18.81 10.15 -2.45
CA VAL A 95 -18.64 9.18 -3.54
C VAL A 95 -18.78 7.75 -3.03
N PHE A 96 -18.02 7.39 -2.00
CA PHE A 96 -18.08 6.03 -1.46
C PHE A 96 -19.42 5.71 -0.81
N GLU A 97 -20.01 6.63 -0.06
CA GLU A 97 -21.33 6.44 0.55
C GLU A 97 -22.37 6.12 -0.53
N ARG A 98 -22.42 6.88 -1.63
CA ARG A 98 -23.32 6.59 -2.75
C ARG A 98 -23.03 5.24 -3.39
N MET A 99 -21.76 4.90 -3.61
CA MET A 99 -21.37 3.58 -4.17
C MET A 99 -21.85 2.42 -3.29
N TYR A 100 -21.80 2.56 -1.97
CA TYR A 100 -22.18 1.49 -1.03
C TYR A 100 -23.67 1.53 -0.64
N GLU A 101 -24.39 2.62 -0.90
CA GLU A 101 -25.83 2.72 -0.69
C GLU A 101 -26.67 2.18 -1.86
N GLU A 102 -26.15 2.25 -3.09
CA GLU A 102 -26.88 1.98 -4.32
C GLU A 102 -26.50 0.63 -4.97
N GLY A 103 -27.39 -0.36 -4.83
CA GLY A 103 -27.32 -1.61 -5.60
C GLY A 103 -26.07 -2.46 -5.30
N ASP A 104 -25.47 -3.02 -6.35
CA ASP A 104 -24.31 -3.91 -6.25
C ASP A 104 -22.97 -3.17 -6.40
N ARG A 105 -22.97 -1.85 -6.62
CA ARG A 105 -21.77 -1.07 -6.97
C ARG A 105 -20.63 -1.20 -5.97
N GLY A 106 -20.92 -1.07 -4.67
CA GLY A 106 -19.91 -1.26 -3.62
C GLY A 106 -19.32 -2.68 -3.61
N THR A 107 -20.12 -3.70 -3.97
CA THR A 107 -19.63 -5.08 -4.10
C THR A 107 -18.76 -5.25 -5.33
N GLU A 108 -19.18 -4.71 -6.49
CA GLU A 108 -18.39 -4.73 -7.72
C GLU A 108 -17.04 -4.02 -7.53
N PHE A 109 -17.04 -2.89 -6.81
CA PHE A 109 -15.83 -2.18 -6.46
C PHE A 109 -14.90 -3.00 -5.55
N ASP A 110 -15.42 -3.62 -4.49
CA ASP A 110 -14.63 -4.51 -3.64
C ASP A 110 -14.04 -5.70 -4.42
N ASP A 111 -14.82 -6.31 -5.32
CA ASP A 111 -14.38 -7.43 -6.15
C ASP A 111 -13.32 -7.02 -7.17
N ARG A 112 -13.44 -5.82 -7.73
CA ARG A 112 -12.40 -5.21 -8.56
C ARG A 112 -11.11 -5.00 -7.78
N LEU A 113 -11.17 -4.44 -6.57
CA LEU A 113 -10.00 -4.27 -5.71
C LEU A 113 -9.32 -5.62 -5.44
N ARG A 114 -10.08 -6.67 -5.10
CA ARG A 114 -9.55 -8.03 -4.92
C ARG A 114 -8.92 -8.58 -6.21
N GLY A 115 -9.50 -8.27 -7.37
CA GLY A 115 -8.93 -8.61 -8.69
C GLY A 115 -7.54 -8.01 -8.86
N LEU A 116 -7.41 -6.70 -8.62
CA LEU A 116 -6.13 -6.00 -8.70
C LEU A 116 -5.10 -6.52 -7.70
N GLU A 117 -5.51 -6.86 -6.48
CA GLU A 117 -4.61 -7.50 -5.49
C GLU A 117 -4.12 -8.88 -5.97
N ARG A 118 -4.99 -9.68 -6.58
CA ARG A 118 -4.62 -11.00 -7.14
C ARG A 118 -3.62 -10.85 -8.29
N GLU A 119 -3.85 -9.92 -9.19
CA GLU A 119 -2.95 -9.62 -10.31
C GLU A 119 -1.58 -9.15 -9.80
N ASP A 120 -1.56 -8.27 -8.80
CA ASP A 120 -0.33 -7.77 -8.19
C ASP A 120 0.46 -8.90 -7.51
N ARG A 121 -0.21 -9.78 -6.76
CA ARG A 121 0.39 -10.99 -6.18
C ARG A 121 0.95 -11.91 -7.25
N HIS A 122 0.17 -12.21 -8.30
CA HIS A 122 0.59 -13.09 -9.38
C HIS A 122 1.86 -12.57 -10.06
N ARG A 123 1.90 -11.27 -10.35
CA ARG A 123 3.08 -10.62 -10.93
C ARG A 123 4.31 -10.76 -10.04
N ILE A 124 4.16 -10.66 -8.71
CA ILE A 124 5.29 -10.83 -7.77
C ILE A 124 5.74 -12.30 -7.76
N VAL A 125 4.82 -13.26 -7.68
CA VAL A 125 5.15 -14.69 -7.73
C VAL A 125 5.93 -15.02 -9.00
N GLU A 126 5.43 -14.61 -10.17
CA GLU A 126 6.04 -14.91 -11.46
C GLU A 126 7.40 -14.22 -11.66
N LYS A 127 7.51 -12.94 -11.29
CA LYS A 127 8.73 -12.18 -11.56
C LYS A 127 9.83 -12.34 -10.50
N ALA A 128 9.45 -12.59 -9.25
CA ALA A 128 10.40 -12.67 -8.14
C ALA A 128 10.65 -14.11 -7.64
N ASN A 129 10.06 -15.12 -8.31
CA ASN A 129 10.02 -16.51 -7.81
C ASN A 129 9.59 -16.58 -6.33
N GLY A 130 8.63 -15.72 -5.97
CA GLY A 130 8.25 -15.49 -4.59
C GLY A 130 7.46 -16.67 -4.03
N VAL A 131 7.86 -17.16 -2.86
CA VAL A 131 7.12 -18.11 -2.04
C VAL A 131 6.17 -17.33 -1.12
N PRO A 132 4.85 -17.57 -1.20
CA PRO A 132 3.90 -16.90 -0.32
C PRO A 132 4.09 -17.26 1.15
N LEU A 133 3.89 -16.26 2.02
CA LEU A 133 3.71 -16.39 3.45
C LEU A 133 2.22 -16.41 3.78
N SER A 134 1.89 -16.69 5.04
CA SER A 134 0.54 -16.43 5.57
C SER A 134 0.60 -15.14 6.37
N PRO A 135 -0.03 -14.04 5.91
CA PRO A 135 -0.99 -13.94 4.81
C PRO A 135 -0.36 -13.79 3.41
N GLU A 136 -1.10 -14.21 2.37
CA GLU A 136 -0.60 -14.43 1.00
C GLU A 136 -0.12 -13.17 0.26
N TRP A 137 -0.43 -11.98 0.77
CA TRP A 137 0.07 -10.72 0.21
C TRP A 137 1.51 -10.41 0.66
N MET A 138 2.11 -11.23 1.54
CA MET A 138 3.54 -11.22 1.81
C MET A 138 4.21 -12.42 1.13
N LEU A 139 5.34 -12.18 0.50
CA LEU A 139 6.12 -13.19 -0.19
C LEU A 139 7.61 -13.02 0.16
N TYR A 140 8.36 -14.11 0.12
CA TYR A 140 9.82 -14.06 0.14
C TYR A 140 10.40 -14.82 -1.05
N GLY A 141 11.56 -14.41 -1.53
CA GLY A 141 12.26 -15.12 -2.60
C GLY A 141 13.78 -15.03 -2.44
N ASN A 142 14.49 -16.01 -2.99
CA ASN A 142 15.93 -15.92 -3.21
C ASN A 142 16.18 -15.22 -4.53
N LEU A 143 16.79 -14.04 -4.49
CA LEU A 143 17.23 -13.32 -5.69
C LEU A 143 18.75 -13.26 -5.68
N GLY A 144 19.37 -14.29 -6.26
CA GLY A 144 20.79 -14.32 -6.62
C GLY A 144 21.70 -15.03 -5.61
N ASP A 145 21.77 -14.54 -4.37
CA ASP A 145 22.56 -15.15 -3.30
C ASP A 145 21.65 -15.97 -2.40
N ASP A 146 21.94 -17.26 -2.28
CA ASP A 146 21.17 -18.17 -1.45
C ASP A 146 21.12 -17.73 0.03
N ALA A 147 22.09 -16.92 0.48
CA ALA A 147 22.13 -16.40 1.84
C ALA A 147 21.16 -15.24 2.13
N VAL A 148 20.42 -14.71 1.14
CA VAL A 148 19.59 -13.50 1.28
C VAL A 148 18.17 -13.69 0.79
N PHE A 149 17.23 -13.62 1.72
CA PHE A 149 15.81 -13.56 1.39
C PHE A 149 15.35 -12.13 1.16
N ARG A 150 14.70 -11.88 0.02
CA ARG A 150 14.02 -10.62 -0.25
C ARG A 150 12.53 -10.74 0.04
N LEU A 151 12.02 -9.85 0.88
CA LEU A 151 10.62 -9.69 1.17
C LEU A 151 9.95 -8.85 0.09
N HIS A 152 8.83 -9.36 -0.40
CA HIS A 152 7.92 -8.65 -1.27
C HIS A 152 6.56 -8.52 -0.59
N VAL A 153 5.97 -7.34 -0.72
CA VAL A 153 4.66 -7.02 -0.15
C VAL A 153 3.78 -6.59 -1.31
N ALA A 154 2.79 -7.42 -1.62
CA ALA A 154 1.81 -7.13 -2.66
C ALA A 154 0.81 -6.06 -2.19
N ALA A 155 0.07 -5.50 -3.14
CA ALA A 155 -1.03 -4.62 -2.82
C ALA A 155 -2.07 -5.30 -1.90
N GLY A 156 -2.50 -4.58 -0.88
CA GLY A 156 -3.62 -4.92 0.01
C GLY A 156 -4.62 -3.79 0.06
N PHE A 157 -5.31 -3.51 -1.06
CA PHE A 157 -6.29 -2.42 -1.20
C PHE A 157 -7.54 -2.61 -0.33
N THR A 158 -7.88 -3.84 -0.02
CA THR A 158 -9.04 -4.22 0.79
C THR A 158 -8.75 -4.22 2.29
N LEU A 159 -7.47 -4.16 2.68
CA LEU A 159 -7.04 -4.19 4.07
C LEU A 159 -6.89 -2.79 4.67
N GLY A 160 -7.45 -2.57 5.84
CA GLY A 160 -7.18 -1.39 6.66
C GLY A 160 -5.75 -1.38 7.22
N ALA A 161 -5.29 -0.23 7.73
CA ALA A 161 -3.93 -0.08 8.27
C ALA A 161 -3.65 -1.07 9.43
N THR A 162 -4.57 -1.19 10.39
CA THR A 162 -4.44 -2.13 11.52
C THR A 162 -4.35 -3.58 11.05
N GLU A 163 -5.15 -3.96 10.05
CA GLU A 163 -5.13 -5.30 9.47
C GLU A 163 -3.80 -5.57 8.79
N LYS A 164 -3.33 -4.64 7.95
CA LYS A 164 -1.99 -4.71 7.33
C LYS A 164 -0.89 -4.91 8.36
N MET A 165 -0.95 -4.20 9.49
CA MET A 165 0.05 -4.36 10.56
C MET A 165 0.03 -5.71 11.23
N ARG A 166 -1.17 -6.19 11.58
CA ARG A 166 -1.35 -7.52 12.17
C ARG A 166 -0.82 -8.59 11.21
N ASP A 167 -1.22 -8.50 9.96
CA ASP A 167 -0.89 -9.41 8.88
C ASP A 167 0.62 -9.40 8.57
N LEU A 168 1.24 -8.22 8.53
CA LEU A 168 2.68 -8.07 8.35
C LEU A 168 3.46 -8.81 9.46
N ARG A 169 3.07 -8.61 10.71
CA ARG A 169 3.68 -9.32 11.86
C ARG A 169 3.43 -10.83 11.79
N ALA A 170 2.27 -11.26 11.33
CA ALA A 170 1.96 -12.67 11.16
C ALA A 170 2.86 -13.31 10.09
N GLY A 171 3.02 -12.66 8.93
CA GLY A 171 3.91 -13.13 7.87
C GLY A 171 5.38 -13.16 8.31
N MET A 172 5.84 -12.17 9.07
CA MET A 172 7.20 -12.17 9.64
C MET A 172 7.44 -13.32 10.62
N ARG A 173 6.44 -13.66 11.47
CA ARG A 173 6.52 -14.83 12.36
C ARG A 173 6.54 -16.14 11.59
N GLU A 174 5.74 -16.24 10.54
CA GLU A 174 5.75 -17.41 9.67
C GLU A 174 7.10 -17.56 8.96
N LEU A 175 7.69 -16.47 8.47
CA LEU A 175 9.03 -16.48 7.90
C LEU A 175 10.07 -16.93 8.94
N ALA A 176 10.03 -16.38 10.16
CA ALA A 176 10.92 -16.77 11.25
C ALA A 176 10.79 -18.28 11.57
N ARG A 177 9.56 -18.80 11.63
CA ARG A 177 9.31 -20.24 11.82
C ARG A 177 9.95 -21.08 10.71
N ARG A 178 9.77 -20.68 9.45
CA ARG A 178 10.36 -21.40 8.30
C ARG A 178 11.88 -21.38 8.36
N VAL A 179 12.49 -20.21 8.54
CA VAL A 179 13.95 -20.05 8.64
C VAL A 179 14.54 -20.86 9.80
N ALA A 180 13.83 -20.97 10.92
CA ALA A 180 14.28 -21.73 12.08
C ALA A 180 14.22 -23.25 11.90
N ARG A 181 13.22 -23.76 11.17
CA ARG A 181 12.88 -25.19 11.16
C ARG A 181 13.26 -25.91 9.88
N ASP A 182 13.34 -25.21 8.76
CA ASP A 182 13.63 -25.83 7.47
C ASP A 182 15.16 -25.89 7.25
N PRO A 183 15.76 -27.10 7.16
CA PRO A 183 17.19 -27.24 6.88
C PRO A 183 17.61 -26.57 5.57
N ALA A 184 16.69 -26.46 4.59
CA ALA A 184 16.98 -25.77 3.34
C ALA A 184 17.28 -24.29 3.55
N PHE A 185 16.95 -23.70 4.71
CA PHE A 185 17.19 -22.29 5.02
C PHE A 185 18.30 -22.06 6.04
N GLU A 186 19.09 -23.07 6.41
CA GLU A 186 20.20 -22.95 7.37
C GLU A 186 21.24 -21.90 6.93
N HIS A 187 21.46 -21.77 5.63
CA HIS A 187 22.44 -20.84 5.06
C HIS A 187 21.94 -19.40 4.94
N VAL A 188 20.64 -19.14 5.18
CA VAL A 188 20.07 -17.78 5.14
C VAL A 188 20.65 -16.95 6.26
N ARG A 189 21.25 -15.82 5.91
CA ARG A 189 21.92 -14.89 6.83
C ARG A 189 21.16 -13.58 7.02
N ARG A 190 20.40 -13.16 6.01
CA ARG A 190 19.78 -11.84 5.99
C ARG A 190 18.44 -11.84 5.27
N ILE A 191 17.52 -11.04 5.79
CA ILE A 191 16.25 -10.69 5.18
C ILE A 191 16.34 -9.23 4.71
N GLU A 192 15.95 -8.96 3.48
CA GLU A 192 15.98 -7.62 2.88
C GLU A 192 14.63 -7.22 2.32
N GLY A 193 14.38 -5.91 2.27
CA GLY A 193 13.25 -5.35 1.55
C GLY A 193 13.63 -4.00 0.95
N THR A 194 13.30 -3.80 -0.32
CA THR A 194 13.50 -2.53 -1.02
C THR A 194 12.16 -2.03 -1.48
N SER A 195 11.79 -0.80 -1.08
CA SER A 195 10.50 -0.22 -1.45
C SER A 195 10.50 1.29 -1.25
N TRP A 196 9.61 1.98 -1.96
CA TRP A 196 9.29 3.37 -1.68
C TRP A 196 8.74 3.55 -0.26
N ILE A 197 8.06 2.55 0.31
CA ILE A 197 7.57 2.58 1.71
C ILE A 197 8.75 2.73 2.68
N VAL A 198 9.87 2.07 2.40
CA VAL A 198 11.09 2.18 3.21
C VAL A 198 11.69 3.57 3.11
N GLY A 199 11.63 4.19 1.92
CA GLY A 199 12.13 5.54 1.70
C GLY A 199 11.25 6.63 2.31
N GLU A 200 9.94 6.50 2.23
CA GLU A 200 8.97 7.48 2.74
C GLU A 200 8.71 7.33 4.24
N HIS A 201 8.79 6.11 4.78
CA HIS A 201 8.47 5.80 6.18
C HIS A 201 9.57 4.98 6.90
N PRO A 202 10.82 5.47 6.97
CA PRO A 202 11.93 4.71 7.53
C PRO A 202 11.75 4.37 9.02
N GLU A 203 11.17 5.29 9.81
CA GLU A 203 10.92 5.05 11.25
C GLU A 203 9.95 3.89 11.49
N PHE A 204 8.97 3.74 10.59
CA PHE A 204 8.01 2.66 10.67
C PHE A 204 8.68 1.31 10.39
N ILE A 205 9.57 1.25 9.40
CA ILE A 205 10.37 0.06 9.08
C ILE A 205 11.35 -0.27 10.22
N ALA A 206 11.96 0.73 10.84
CA ALA A 206 12.82 0.54 12.02
C ALA A 206 12.05 -0.03 13.22
N LYS A 207 10.80 0.39 13.45
CA LYS A 207 9.93 -0.19 14.49
C LYS A 207 9.56 -1.65 14.23
N LEU A 208 9.67 -2.11 12.98
CA LEU A 208 9.55 -3.52 12.62
C LEU A 208 10.84 -4.30 12.80
N GLY A 209 11.91 -3.66 13.31
CA GLY A 209 13.21 -4.26 13.61
C GLY A 209 14.20 -4.24 12.46
N PHE A 210 13.85 -3.62 11.33
CA PHE A 210 14.75 -3.55 10.19
C PHE A 210 15.70 -2.36 10.31
N HIS A 211 16.95 -2.59 9.95
CA HIS A 211 17.91 -1.53 9.66
C HIS A 211 17.57 -0.90 8.32
N VAL A 212 17.50 0.43 8.26
CA VAL A 212 17.18 1.16 7.02
C VAL A 212 18.46 1.76 6.46
N ALA A 213 18.70 1.61 5.16
CA ALA A 213 19.85 2.18 4.48
C ALA A 213 19.84 3.72 4.59
N GLU A 214 21.02 4.31 4.74
CA GLU A 214 21.17 5.76 4.96
C GLU A 214 20.83 6.59 3.73
N ARG A 215 21.03 6.03 2.53
CA ARG A 215 20.79 6.71 1.25
C ARG A 215 19.64 6.10 0.47
N ASP A 216 19.01 6.96 -0.34
CA ASP A 216 18.05 6.54 -1.36
C ASP A 216 18.79 5.78 -2.49
N LEU A 217 18.07 4.90 -3.19
CA LEU A 217 18.55 4.29 -4.43
C LEU A 217 18.67 5.35 -5.52
N THR A 218 19.74 5.25 -6.31
CA THR A 218 19.93 6.08 -7.52
C THR A 218 18.98 5.65 -8.63
N ASP A 219 18.82 6.48 -9.66
CA ASP A 219 17.98 6.13 -10.83
C ASP A 219 18.53 4.90 -11.58
N GLU A 220 19.84 4.72 -11.58
CA GLU A 220 20.50 3.52 -12.10
C GLU A 220 20.13 2.29 -11.27
N GLU A 221 20.17 2.36 -9.95
CA GLU A 221 19.76 1.24 -9.08
C GLU A 221 18.26 0.94 -9.16
N LYS A 222 17.45 1.93 -9.55
CA LYS A 222 16.02 1.76 -9.77
C LYS A 222 15.69 1.10 -11.11
N SER A 223 16.57 1.14 -12.12
CA SER A 223 16.22 0.75 -13.50
C SER A 223 15.64 -0.66 -13.62
N ASP A 224 16.07 -1.58 -12.77
CA ASP A 224 15.76 -3.00 -12.93
C ASP A 224 14.43 -3.40 -12.29
N HIS A 225 14.01 -2.69 -11.23
CA HIS A 225 12.86 -3.08 -10.40
C HIS A 225 11.90 -1.94 -10.08
N PHE A 226 12.33 -0.70 -10.26
CA PHE A 226 11.59 0.52 -9.92
C PHE A 226 11.70 1.56 -11.04
N ALA A 227 11.81 1.12 -12.31
CA ALA A 227 11.88 2.02 -13.45
C ALA A 227 10.68 2.97 -13.48
N GLY A 228 10.95 4.28 -13.56
CA GLY A 228 9.91 5.32 -13.52
C GLY A 228 9.41 5.68 -12.12
N GLU A 229 9.92 5.04 -11.05
CA GLU A 229 9.58 5.38 -9.67
C GLU A 229 10.22 6.72 -9.26
N LYS A 230 9.37 7.74 -9.17
CA LYS A 230 9.77 9.11 -8.79
C LYS A 230 9.98 9.26 -7.27
N ARG A 231 9.43 8.37 -6.45
CA ARG A 231 9.55 8.45 -4.98
C ARG A 231 10.94 8.05 -4.51
N LYS A 232 11.23 8.39 -3.25
CA LYS A 232 12.40 7.88 -2.53
C LYS A 232 12.23 6.38 -2.33
N VAL A 233 13.18 5.59 -2.84
CA VAL A 233 13.23 4.15 -2.62
C VAL A 233 14.44 3.87 -1.76
N ARG A 234 14.28 3.09 -0.70
CA ARG A 234 15.37 2.65 0.16
C ARG A 234 15.34 1.14 0.34
N SER A 235 16.51 0.61 0.63
CA SER A 235 16.65 -0.77 1.11
C SER A 235 16.62 -0.79 2.63
N SER A 236 16.14 -1.91 3.15
CA SER A 236 16.12 -2.25 4.57
C SER A 236 16.52 -3.70 4.74
N TRP A 237 17.09 -4.04 5.90
CA TRP A 237 17.54 -5.40 6.17
C TRP A 237 17.44 -5.78 7.64
N MET A 238 17.42 -7.08 7.90
CA MET A 238 17.42 -7.69 9.23
C MET A 238 18.24 -8.98 9.15
N SER A 239 19.12 -9.23 10.10
CA SER A 239 19.86 -10.50 10.16
C SER A 239 18.94 -11.66 10.54
N ARG A 240 19.39 -12.89 10.24
CA ARG A 240 18.72 -14.13 10.68
C ARG A 240 18.48 -14.11 12.19
N ASP A 241 19.49 -13.76 12.98
CA ASP A 241 19.41 -13.79 14.43
C ASP A 241 18.43 -12.74 14.97
N GLU A 242 18.40 -11.54 14.37
CA GLU A 242 17.42 -10.50 14.71
C GLU A 242 15.99 -10.93 14.38
N LEU A 243 15.79 -11.55 13.20
CA LEU A 243 14.49 -12.11 12.81
C LEU A 243 14.01 -13.14 13.84
N LEU A 244 14.86 -14.08 14.20
CA LEU A 244 14.52 -15.14 15.16
C LEU A 244 14.30 -14.57 16.56
N ALA A 245 15.11 -13.61 17.01
CA ALA A 245 14.96 -12.98 18.31
C ALA A 245 13.65 -12.19 18.43
N GLN A 246 13.23 -11.51 17.36
CA GLN A 246 12.07 -10.63 17.38
C GLN A 246 10.75 -11.35 17.03
N TYR A 247 10.79 -12.29 16.09
CA TYR A 247 9.61 -12.94 15.54
C TYR A 247 9.58 -14.46 15.72
N GLY A 248 10.66 -15.08 16.20
CA GLY A 248 10.67 -16.49 16.54
C GLY A 248 9.71 -16.82 17.69
N GLU A 249 9.30 -18.08 17.74
CA GLU A 249 8.59 -18.61 18.91
C GLU A 249 9.58 -18.68 20.10
N LYS A 250 9.14 -18.26 21.28
CA LYS A 250 9.83 -18.57 22.54
C LYS A 250 9.51 -19.97 22.99
#